data_AF-G5CIZ9-F1
#
_entry.id   AF-G5CIZ9-F1
#
_cell.length_a   1.000
_cell.length_b   1.000
_cell.length_c   1.000
_cell.angle_alpha   90.00
_cell.angle_beta   90.00
_cell.angle_gamma   90.00
#
_symmetry.space_group_name_H-M   'P 1'
#
loop_
_entity.id
_entity.type
_entity.pdbx_description
1 polymer ?
#
loop_
_entity_poly.entity_id
_entity_poly.type
_entity_poly.pdbx_seq_one_letter_code
_entity_poly.pdbx_strand_id
1 'polypeptide(L)'
;MTAKKRWYAARGHPRGLSTGVGMVGGLILVTTGLTGGLAAAQLVRVHAVLAQAAHAAAQSEQQQGCWTESTTQVVYQTLKEAGVNPGSVALTADTAQSTLYGGRVTAGLTTKVGVSVLGAQWLQIPVSAAANAPSFYTPTTAGGTNPACITPATCPTVTTDHQQCTPAHQSCQAATTEVCTPVSQQVCGPVTTTNCGDTTQEEYTCAPQQFCQTNYWDCSDPGTASCPPADWVTTCTTQEECHDQPVTVYQCHDVTTNTCRTMTTESCHPITQEQCRTIPEQCTTVPETVSACG
;
A
#
# COMPACT_ATOMS: atom_id res chain seq x y z
N MET A 1 -47.53 69.51 15.11
CA MET A 1 -48.11 68.18 15.39
C MET A 1 -48.75 67.68 14.10
N THR A 2 -48.05 66.82 13.36
CA THR A 2 -48.43 66.42 12.00
C THR A 2 -48.17 64.94 11.84
N ALA A 3 -49.23 64.14 11.95
CA ALA A 3 -49.19 62.70 11.72
C ALA A 3 -49.71 62.41 10.31
N LYS A 4 -48.80 62.08 9.38
CA LYS A 4 -49.15 61.53 8.05
C LYS A 4 -48.85 60.04 8.03
N LYS A 5 -49.92 59.23 7.97
CA LYS A 5 -49.89 57.80 7.67
C LYS A 5 -49.23 57.57 6.30
N ARG A 6 -48.20 56.72 6.25
CA ARG A 6 -47.56 56.26 5.01
C ARG A 6 -48.09 54.87 4.66
N TRP A 7 -48.39 54.72 3.37
CA TRP A 7 -48.86 53.52 2.72
C TRP A 7 -47.72 52.51 2.50
N TYR A 8 -48.05 51.23 2.62
CA TYR A 8 -47.20 50.11 2.23
C TYR A 8 -47.06 50.05 0.71
N ALA A 9 -45.82 49.83 0.23
CA ALA A 9 -45.54 49.40 -1.13
C ALA A 9 -44.69 48.13 -1.07
N ALA A 10 -45.22 47.05 -1.63
CA ALA A 10 -44.53 45.79 -1.83
C ALA A 10 -43.40 45.97 -2.87
N ARG A 11 -42.18 45.59 -2.52
CA ARG A 11 -41.09 45.43 -3.50
C ARG A 11 -40.85 43.96 -3.77
N GLY A 12 -40.97 43.62 -5.04
CA GLY A 12 -40.75 42.28 -5.58
C GLY A 12 -39.31 41.82 -5.46
N HIS A 13 -39.15 40.52 -5.26
CA HIS A 13 -37.89 39.81 -5.39
C HIS A 13 -37.56 39.57 -6.87
N PRO A 14 -36.36 39.93 -7.35
CA PRO A 14 -35.84 39.36 -8.58
C PRO A 14 -35.23 37.97 -8.29
N ARG A 15 -35.83 36.93 -8.89
CA ARG A 15 -35.12 35.70 -9.24
C ARG A 15 -34.42 35.95 -10.58
N GLY A 16 -33.12 35.69 -10.68
CA GLY A 16 -32.46 35.65 -11.99
C GLY A 16 -30.93 35.68 -11.97
N LEU A 17 -30.34 34.50 -12.17
CA LEU A 17 -29.06 34.21 -12.84
C LEU A 17 -27.80 35.05 -12.51
N SER A 18 -26.83 34.41 -11.85
CA SER A 18 -25.39 34.48 -12.23
C SER A 18 -24.55 33.55 -11.33
N THR A 19 -24.52 32.25 -11.64
CA THR A 19 -23.68 31.25 -10.95
C THR A 19 -22.42 30.85 -11.73
N GLY A 20 -22.02 31.60 -12.76
CA GLY A 20 -20.84 31.26 -13.59
C GLY A 20 -19.58 32.09 -13.35
N VAL A 21 -19.72 33.40 -13.08
CA VAL A 21 -18.58 34.34 -13.10
C VAL A 21 -18.02 34.60 -11.68
N GLY A 22 -18.82 34.34 -10.64
CA GLY A 22 -18.40 34.53 -9.24
C GLY A 22 -17.41 33.48 -8.72
N MET A 23 -17.44 32.25 -9.24
CA MET A 23 -16.52 31.20 -8.80
C MET A 23 -15.12 31.33 -9.39
N VAL A 24 -14.97 31.77 -10.65
CA VAL A 24 -13.64 31.97 -11.25
C VAL A 24 -12.97 33.22 -10.69
N GLY A 25 -13.72 34.31 -10.48
CA GLY A 25 -13.21 35.50 -9.80
C GLY A 25 -12.84 35.24 -8.33
N GLY A 26 -13.66 34.45 -7.62
CA GLY A 26 -13.36 34.00 -6.25
C GLY A 26 -12.13 33.08 -6.19
N LEU A 27 -11.96 32.15 -7.13
CA LEU A 27 -10.80 31.27 -7.19
C LEU A 27 -9.51 32.04 -7.53
N ILE A 28 -9.56 33.04 -8.41
CA ILE A 28 -8.40 33.89 -8.73
C ILE A 28 -8.00 34.75 -7.53
N LEU A 29 -8.95 35.34 -6.80
CA LEU A 29 -8.65 36.10 -5.57
C LEU A 29 -8.16 35.22 -4.41
N VAL A 30 -8.70 34.01 -4.27
CA VAL A 30 -8.22 33.05 -3.27
C VAL A 30 -6.84 32.53 -3.64
N THR A 31 -6.58 32.19 -4.91
CA THR A 31 -5.26 31.71 -5.34
C THR A 31 -4.21 32.81 -5.30
N THR A 32 -4.50 34.06 -5.69
CA THR A 32 -3.59 35.21 -5.51
C THR A 32 -3.40 35.57 -4.04
N GLY A 33 -4.43 35.43 -3.19
CA GLY A 33 -4.30 35.58 -1.74
C GLY A 33 -3.42 34.50 -1.09
N LEU A 34 -3.56 33.25 -1.51
CA LEU A 34 -2.80 32.11 -0.96
C LEU A 34 -1.36 32.06 -1.48
N THR A 35 -1.14 32.32 -2.77
CA THR A 35 0.23 32.44 -3.33
C THR A 35 0.95 33.70 -2.83
N GLY A 36 0.24 34.82 -2.69
CA GLY A 36 0.77 36.01 -2.02
C GLY A 36 1.11 35.77 -0.55
N GLY A 37 0.29 35.00 0.17
CA GLY A 37 0.52 34.64 1.56
C GLY A 37 1.78 33.78 1.78
N LEU A 38 2.06 32.83 0.90
CA LEU A 38 3.27 32.00 0.98
C LEU A 38 4.54 32.82 0.72
N ALA A 39 4.53 33.70 -0.28
CA ALA A 39 5.65 34.59 -0.56
C ALA A 39 5.93 35.56 0.60
N ALA A 40 4.87 36.14 1.19
CA ALA A 40 4.99 37.00 2.36
C ALA A 40 5.56 36.24 3.58
N ALA A 41 5.13 34.99 3.81
CA ALA A 41 5.64 34.18 4.91
C ALA A 41 7.14 33.87 4.77
N GLN A 42 7.61 33.60 3.55
CA GLN A 42 9.04 33.40 3.30
C GLN A 42 9.84 34.68 3.54
N LEU A 43 9.35 35.84 3.07
CA LEU A 43 10.00 37.13 3.30
C LEU A 43 10.09 37.47 4.79
N VAL A 44 9.02 37.24 5.56
CA VAL A 44 9.01 37.46 7.01
C VAL A 44 10.02 36.55 7.73
N ARG A 45 10.12 35.28 7.32
CA ARG A 45 11.11 34.35 7.88
C ARG A 45 12.53 34.79 7.58
N VAL A 46 12.85 35.11 6.32
CA VAL A 46 14.18 35.58 5.93
C VAL A 46 14.53 36.87 6.66
N HIS A 47 13.60 37.81 6.79
CA HIS A 47 13.82 39.04 7.54
C HIS A 47 14.10 38.79 9.03
N ALA A 48 13.33 37.91 9.67
CA ALA A 48 13.55 37.57 11.08
C ALA A 48 14.92 36.92 11.30
N VAL A 49 15.35 36.05 10.39
CA VAL A 49 16.66 35.40 10.42
C VAL A 49 17.79 36.42 10.21
N LEU A 50 17.66 37.31 9.22
CA LEU A 50 18.63 38.38 9.01
C LEU A 50 18.74 39.31 10.22
N ALA A 51 17.61 39.63 10.87
CA ALA A 51 17.59 40.42 12.09
C ALA A 51 18.28 39.70 13.25
N GLN A 52 18.05 38.40 13.42
CA GLN A 52 18.72 37.58 14.42
C GLN A 52 20.24 37.52 14.17
N ALA A 53 20.66 37.30 12.93
CA ALA A 53 22.07 37.28 12.54
C ALA A 53 22.73 38.65 12.77
N ALA A 54 22.06 39.75 12.42
CA ALA A 54 22.54 41.10 12.70
C ALA A 54 22.67 41.37 14.20
N HIS A 55 21.74 40.90 15.03
CA HIS A 55 21.83 41.01 16.48
C HIS A 55 23.00 40.20 17.06
N ALA A 56 23.20 38.97 16.59
CA ALA A 56 24.32 38.12 17.01
C ALA A 56 25.67 38.74 16.60
N ALA A 57 25.74 39.31 15.40
CA ALA A 57 26.89 40.08 14.94
C ALA A 57 27.16 41.28 15.85
N ALA A 58 26.12 42.10 16.11
CA ALA A 58 26.24 43.26 16.98
C ALA A 58 26.71 42.86 18.38
N GLN A 59 26.22 41.75 18.96
CA GLN A 59 26.69 41.23 20.26
C GLN A 59 28.16 40.79 20.23
N SER A 60 28.62 40.20 19.13
CA SER A 60 30.02 39.87 18.94
C SER A 60 30.88 41.15 18.83
N GLU A 61 30.42 42.14 18.07
CA GLU A 61 31.06 43.46 17.99
C GLU A 61 31.04 44.20 19.33
N GLN A 62 30.03 44.00 20.19
CA GLN A 62 30.01 44.61 21.54
C GLN A 62 31.25 44.21 22.33
N GLN A 63 31.66 42.95 22.25
CA GLN A 63 32.81 42.46 23.02
C GLN A 63 34.14 42.91 22.43
N GLN A 64 34.19 43.10 21.11
CA GLN A 64 35.46 43.28 20.38
C GLN A 64 35.66 44.71 19.87
N GLY A 65 34.61 45.53 19.92
CA GLY A 65 34.58 46.92 19.48
C GLY A 65 34.54 47.10 17.95
N CYS A 66 34.60 46.02 17.18
CA CYS A 66 34.63 46.03 15.72
C CYS A 66 34.27 44.66 15.15
N TRP A 67 34.13 44.59 13.83
CA TRP A 67 33.91 43.35 13.10
C TRP A 67 35.17 42.48 13.09
N THR A 68 35.05 41.21 13.45
CA THR A 68 36.16 40.24 13.42
C THR A 68 35.82 38.94 12.71
N GLU A 69 36.81 38.06 12.54
CA GLU A 69 36.59 36.72 11.98
C GLU A 69 35.56 35.93 12.82
N SER A 70 35.61 36.06 14.15
CA SER A 70 34.63 35.40 15.03
C SER A 70 33.20 35.92 14.82
N THR A 71 33.02 37.23 14.59
CA THR A 71 31.73 37.83 14.24
C THR A 71 31.19 37.21 12.96
N THR A 72 32.07 37.03 11.98
CA THR A 72 31.74 36.43 10.68
C THR A 72 31.28 34.97 10.83
N GLN A 73 31.97 34.19 11.67
CA GLN A 73 31.58 32.80 11.97
C GLN A 73 30.21 32.71 12.66
N VAL A 74 29.91 33.62 13.60
CA VAL A 74 28.62 33.67 14.29
C VAL A 74 27.48 33.97 13.30
N VAL A 75 27.68 34.93 12.40
CA VAL A 75 26.69 35.25 11.34
C VAL A 75 26.49 34.07 10.41
N TYR A 76 27.59 33.44 9.97
CA TYR A 76 27.55 32.29 9.08
C TYR A 76 26.73 31.14 9.68
N GLN A 77 27.01 30.76 10.93
CA GLN A 77 26.28 29.69 11.60
C GLN A 77 24.81 30.05 11.80
N THR A 78 24.50 31.29 12.19
CA THR A 78 23.12 31.74 12.37
C THR A 78 22.31 31.65 11.06
N LEU A 79 22.91 32.03 9.92
CA LEU A 79 22.28 31.92 8.61
C LEU A 79 22.10 30.47 8.17
N LYS A 80 23.13 29.63 8.38
CA LYS A 80 23.13 28.21 8.04
C LYS A 80 22.08 27.43 8.82
N GLU A 81 21.98 27.63 10.13
CA GLU A 81 20.96 27.00 11.00
C GLU A 81 19.53 27.38 10.59
N ALA A 82 19.34 28.58 10.04
CA ALA A 82 18.08 29.05 9.53
C ALA A 82 17.75 28.63 8.08
N GLY A 83 18.66 27.89 7.42
CA GLY A 83 18.50 27.46 6.03
C GLY A 83 18.61 28.58 4.99
N VAL A 84 19.21 29.72 5.36
CA VAL A 84 19.52 30.81 4.41
C VAL A 84 20.92 30.58 3.87
N ASN A 85 21.09 30.63 2.54
CA ASN A 85 22.41 30.49 1.94
C ASN A 85 23.30 31.70 2.31
N PRO A 86 24.35 31.51 3.11
CA PRO A 86 25.20 32.61 3.58
C PRO A 86 25.93 33.31 2.44
N GLY A 87 26.26 32.62 1.34
CA GLY A 87 26.90 33.22 0.16
C GLY A 87 26.00 34.17 -0.64
N SER A 88 24.72 34.29 -0.27
CA SER A 88 23.77 35.23 -0.87
C SER A 88 23.49 36.47 -0.01
N VAL A 89 24.12 36.55 1.17
CA VAL A 89 23.92 37.64 2.13
C VAL A 89 25.14 38.56 2.08
N ALA A 90 24.94 39.81 1.69
CA ALA A 90 25.97 40.83 1.67
C ALA A 90 25.91 41.71 2.93
N LEU A 91 27.07 42.17 3.37
CA LEU A 91 27.18 43.16 4.44
C LEU A 91 26.76 44.56 3.95
N THR A 92 25.89 45.26 4.68
CA THR A 92 25.49 46.64 4.36
C THR A 92 26.04 47.69 5.29
N ALA A 93 26.40 47.29 6.52
CA ALA A 93 26.98 48.18 7.52
C ALA A 93 27.81 47.35 8.50
N ASP A 94 28.98 47.86 8.84
CA ASP A 94 29.90 47.29 9.83
C ASP A 94 30.63 48.38 10.60
N THR A 95 31.16 47.99 11.76
CA THR A 95 32.07 48.81 12.53
C THR A 95 33.52 48.48 12.12
N ALA A 96 33.96 49.05 11.00
CA ALA A 96 35.26 48.80 10.39
C ALA A 96 36.47 49.14 11.31
N GLN A 97 36.28 49.98 12.32
CA GLN A 97 37.31 50.37 13.28
C GLN A 97 36.86 50.13 14.72
N SER A 98 37.82 49.81 15.59
CA SER A 98 37.56 49.59 17.01
C SER A 98 36.92 50.80 17.66
N THR A 99 35.73 50.60 18.21
CA THR A 99 34.97 51.59 18.95
C THR A 99 35.19 51.37 20.44
N LEU A 100 35.60 52.42 21.14
CA LEU A 100 35.81 52.39 22.59
C LEU A 100 34.51 52.12 23.36
N TYR A 101 34.66 51.71 24.62
CA TYR A 101 33.56 51.49 25.55
C TYR A 101 32.51 52.62 25.48
N GLY A 102 31.25 52.23 25.26
CA GLY A 102 30.11 53.15 25.14
C GLY A 102 29.87 53.72 23.74
N GLY A 103 30.79 53.56 22.79
CA GLY A 103 30.54 53.95 21.40
C GLY A 103 29.63 52.96 20.67
N ARG A 104 29.02 53.40 19.55
CA ARG A 104 28.01 52.60 18.83
C ARG A 104 28.67 51.66 17.82
N VAL A 105 28.35 50.38 17.89
CA VAL A 105 28.66 49.36 16.89
C VAL A 105 27.40 49.03 16.08
N THR A 106 27.55 48.81 14.78
CA THR A 106 26.45 48.57 13.84
C THR A 106 26.77 47.40 12.94
N ALA A 107 25.86 46.42 12.88
CA ALA A 107 25.93 45.29 11.97
C ALA A 107 24.70 45.28 11.06
N GLY A 108 24.90 45.31 9.75
CA GLY A 108 23.85 45.31 8.74
C GLY A 108 24.07 44.23 7.68
N LEU A 109 23.00 43.50 7.36
CA LEU A 109 22.99 42.41 6.39
C LEU A 109 21.88 42.64 5.36
N THR A 110 22.12 42.28 4.10
CA THR A 110 21.13 42.31 3.02
C THR A 110 21.19 41.03 2.18
N THR A 111 20.04 40.56 1.72
CA THR A 111 19.96 39.44 0.78
C THR A 111 18.85 39.66 -0.23
N LYS A 112 18.88 38.91 -1.32
CA LYS A 112 17.84 38.95 -2.36
C LYS A 112 17.02 37.67 -2.31
N VAL A 113 15.74 37.80 -1.97
CA VAL A 113 14.82 36.65 -1.95
C VAL A 113 14.12 36.57 -3.31
N GLY A 114 14.26 35.43 -3.97
CA GLY A 114 13.53 35.15 -5.20
C GLY A 114 12.12 34.68 -4.88
N VAL A 115 11.10 35.45 -5.29
CA VAL A 115 9.70 35.02 -5.21
C VAL A 115 9.21 34.58 -6.60
N SER A 116 8.66 33.37 -6.69
CA SER A 116 8.04 32.85 -7.90
C SER A 116 6.52 32.96 -7.75
N VAL A 117 5.87 33.71 -8.64
CA VAL A 117 4.42 33.86 -8.67
C VAL A 117 3.92 33.29 -9.99
N LEU A 118 3.15 32.20 -9.92
CA LEU A 118 2.40 31.64 -11.05
C LEU A 118 3.24 31.38 -12.32
N GLY A 119 4.48 30.90 -12.16
CA GLY A 119 5.32 30.45 -13.28
C GLY A 119 5.93 31.56 -14.15
N ALA A 120 5.76 32.83 -13.78
CA ALA A 120 6.40 33.96 -14.45
C ALA A 120 7.59 34.52 -13.64
N GLN A 121 8.50 35.18 -14.36
CA GLN A 121 9.78 35.78 -13.95
C GLN A 121 10.05 36.02 -12.46
N TRP A 122 11.25 35.63 -12.03
CA TRP A 122 11.79 35.81 -10.68
C TRP A 122 11.89 37.29 -10.30
N LEU A 123 10.98 37.76 -9.45
CA LEU A 123 11.14 39.05 -8.79
C LEU A 123 12.09 38.86 -7.60
N GLN A 124 13.23 39.55 -7.63
CA GLN A 124 14.17 39.58 -6.50
C GLN A 124 13.80 40.72 -5.58
N ILE A 125 13.34 40.40 -4.37
CA ILE A 125 13.01 41.40 -3.35
C ILE A 125 14.23 41.53 -2.42
N PRO A 126 14.86 42.71 -2.33
CA PRO A 126 15.92 42.94 -1.36
C PRO A 126 15.33 42.98 0.05
N VAL A 127 15.92 42.20 0.96
CA VAL A 127 15.57 42.18 2.37
C VAL A 127 16.83 42.54 3.15
N SER A 128 16.75 43.60 3.94
CA SER A 128 17.85 44.05 4.79
C SER A 128 17.44 44.09 6.25
N ALA A 129 18.37 43.79 7.15
CA ALA A 129 18.23 43.99 8.58
C ALA A 129 19.51 44.59 9.16
N ALA A 130 19.36 45.43 10.18
CA ALA A 130 20.49 46.01 10.88
C ALA A 130 20.24 46.06 12.39
N ALA A 131 21.29 45.83 13.17
CA ALA A 131 21.26 45.92 14.62
C ALA A 131 22.34 46.90 15.10
N ASN A 132 22.03 47.58 16.20
CA ASN A 132 22.92 48.54 16.84
C ASN A 132 23.12 48.18 18.29
N ALA A 133 24.33 48.41 18.79
CA ALA A 133 24.70 48.06 20.15
C ALA A 133 25.81 48.98 20.70
N PRO A 134 25.92 49.15 22.03
CA PRO A 134 27.07 49.84 22.63
C PRO A 134 28.27 48.89 22.75
N SER A 135 29.46 49.35 22.36
CA SER A 135 30.73 48.65 22.56
C SER A 135 31.07 48.52 24.04
N PHE A 136 31.57 47.36 24.45
CA PHE A 136 32.20 47.09 25.73
C PHE A 136 33.72 46.91 25.61
N TYR A 137 34.28 47.16 24.43
CA TYR A 137 35.71 47.00 24.19
C TYR A 137 36.53 48.06 24.93
N THR A 138 37.43 47.60 25.78
CA THR A 138 38.45 48.42 26.43
C THR A 138 39.82 48.01 25.91
N PRO A 139 40.55 48.89 25.20
CA PRO A 139 41.87 48.55 24.68
C PRO A 139 42.87 48.39 25.83
N THR A 140 43.84 47.50 25.65
CA THR A 140 44.94 47.24 26.60
C THR A 140 45.85 48.46 26.78
N THR A 141 45.82 49.40 25.85
CA THR A 141 46.56 50.67 25.90
C THR A 141 45.59 51.81 25.58
N ALA A 142 45.69 52.94 26.29
CA ALA A 142 44.85 54.10 26.02
C ALA A 142 45.02 54.55 24.55
N GLY A 143 43.92 54.59 23.80
CA GLY A 143 43.93 54.90 22.36
C GLY A 143 44.35 53.74 21.44
N GLY A 144 44.54 52.52 21.98
CA GLY A 144 44.83 51.33 21.19
C GLY A 144 43.62 50.89 20.35
N THR A 145 43.90 50.23 19.22
CA THR A 145 42.90 49.57 18.38
C THR A 145 42.92 48.07 18.61
N ASN A 146 41.80 47.39 18.29
CA ASN A 146 41.78 45.93 18.30
C ASN A 146 42.45 45.42 17.00
N PRO A 147 43.60 44.73 17.05
CA PRO A 147 44.27 44.24 15.85
C PRO A 147 43.50 43.12 15.13
N ALA A 148 42.49 42.53 15.80
CA ALA A 148 41.60 41.54 15.20
C ALA A 148 40.47 42.16 14.35
N CYS A 149 40.34 43.49 14.32
CA CYS A 149 39.38 44.15 13.43
C CYS A 149 39.75 43.86 11.99
N ILE A 150 38.79 43.34 11.22
CA ILE A 150 38.93 43.16 9.79
C ILE A 150 37.92 44.05 9.08
N THR A 151 38.36 44.67 7.97
CA THR A 151 37.42 45.25 7.01
C THR A 151 37.05 44.13 6.03
N PRO A 152 35.76 43.83 5.81
CA PRO A 152 35.33 42.73 4.93
C PRO A 152 35.67 42.90 3.43
N ALA A 153 36.58 43.80 3.05
CA ALA A 153 36.83 44.21 1.68
C ALA A 153 37.61 43.18 0.82
N THR A 154 38.27 42.19 1.42
CA THR A 154 39.00 41.14 0.69
C THR A 154 39.04 39.87 1.51
N CYS A 155 38.10 38.95 1.27
CA CYS A 155 38.02 37.72 2.04
C CYS A 155 38.70 36.56 1.32
N PRO A 156 39.60 35.81 2.00
CA PRO A 156 40.16 34.59 1.46
C PRO A 156 39.08 33.52 1.34
N THR A 157 39.07 32.79 0.23
CA THR A 157 38.28 31.56 0.07
C THR A 157 38.86 30.49 0.99
N VAL A 158 38.05 30.02 1.94
CA VAL A 158 38.42 28.87 2.78
C VAL A 158 37.70 27.66 2.21
N THR A 159 38.48 26.67 1.78
CA THR A 159 37.93 25.36 1.41
C THR A 159 37.95 24.51 2.68
N THR A 160 36.76 24.19 3.18
CA THR A 160 36.61 23.30 4.32
C THR A 160 36.08 21.97 3.81
N ASP A 161 36.82 20.91 4.07
CA ASP A 161 36.33 19.55 3.81
C ASP A 161 35.27 19.20 4.85
N HIS A 162 34.03 19.06 4.39
CA HIS A 162 32.94 18.59 5.22
C HIS A 162 32.72 17.10 4.97
N GLN A 163 32.59 16.34 6.06
CA GLN A 163 32.23 14.93 5.98
C GLN A 163 30.71 14.84 5.97
N GLN A 164 30.14 14.55 4.80
CA GLN A 164 28.72 14.33 4.65
C GLN A 164 28.43 12.83 4.82
N CYS A 165 27.77 12.47 5.91
CA CYS A 165 27.38 11.10 6.19
C CYS A 165 25.90 10.89 5.93
N THR A 166 25.57 9.83 5.19
CA THR A 166 24.21 9.34 5.04
C THR A 166 23.95 8.37 6.18
N PRO A 167 22.96 8.62 7.06
CA PRO A 167 22.69 7.75 8.21
C PRO A 167 22.40 6.32 7.77
N ALA A 168 22.79 5.36 8.62
CA ALA A 168 22.38 3.97 8.45
C ALA A 168 20.84 3.89 8.42
N HIS A 169 20.31 3.17 7.43
CA HIS A 169 18.87 3.01 7.26
C HIS A 169 18.52 1.59 6.82
N GLN A 170 17.28 1.18 7.03
CA GLN A 170 16.78 -0.10 6.57
C GLN A 170 16.12 0.06 5.20
N SER A 171 16.50 -0.80 4.26
CA SER A 171 15.81 -0.96 2.98
C SER A 171 15.07 -2.28 3.01
N CYS A 172 13.75 -2.23 2.80
CA CYS A 172 12.87 -3.40 2.82
C CYS A 172 12.30 -3.63 1.43
N GLN A 173 12.29 -4.90 1.00
CA GLN A 173 11.64 -5.33 -0.24
C GLN A 173 10.62 -6.42 0.08
N ALA A 174 9.46 -6.35 -0.60
CA ALA A 174 8.45 -7.38 -0.51
C ALA A 174 8.92 -8.62 -1.29
N ALA A 175 9.02 -9.77 -0.61
CA ALA A 175 9.31 -11.06 -1.20
C ALA A 175 8.07 -11.94 -1.08
N THR A 176 7.57 -12.45 -2.21
CA THR A 176 6.42 -13.36 -2.24
C THR A 176 6.90 -14.80 -2.35
N THR A 177 6.47 -15.65 -1.43
CA THR A 177 6.71 -17.10 -1.44
C THR A 177 5.39 -17.85 -1.48
N GLU A 178 5.36 -19.02 -2.10
CA GLU A 178 4.18 -19.88 -2.08
C GLU A 178 4.26 -20.83 -0.87
N VAL A 179 3.18 -20.89 -0.11
CA VAL A 179 3.01 -21.89 0.95
C VAL A 179 1.88 -22.82 0.56
N CYS A 180 2.21 -24.10 0.48
CA CYS A 180 1.27 -25.16 0.13
C CYS A 180 0.85 -25.91 1.39
N THR A 181 -0.46 -26.09 1.57
CA THR A 181 -1.02 -26.95 2.61
C THR A 181 -1.74 -28.14 1.99
N PRO A 182 -1.54 -29.36 2.52
CA PRO A 182 -2.25 -30.54 2.04
C PRO A 182 -3.73 -30.45 2.46
N VAL A 183 -4.63 -30.62 1.50
CA VAL A 183 -6.07 -30.65 1.72
C VAL A 183 -6.58 -32.04 1.33
N SER A 184 -7.09 -32.77 2.31
CA SER A 184 -7.73 -34.08 2.09
C SER A 184 -9.24 -33.90 1.94
N GLN A 185 -9.80 -34.37 0.83
CA GLN A 185 -11.24 -34.39 0.58
C GLN A 185 -11.72 -35.81 0.30
N GLN A 186 -12.91 -36.13 0.80
CA GLN A 186 -13.56 -37.40 0.56
C GLN A 186 -14.40 -37.29 -0.71
N VAL A 187 -13.98 -37.99 -1.76
CA VAL A 187 -14.71 -38.03 -3.04
C VAL A 187 -15.50 -39.33 -3.09
N CYS A 188 -16.82 -39.21 -3.19
CA CYS A 188 -17.75 -40.34 -3.25
C CYS A 188 -18.34 -40.46 -4.65
N GLY A 189 -18.43 -41.68 -5.17
CA GLY A 189 -19.05 -41.96 -6.47
C GLY A 189 -19.66 -43.35 -6.54
N PRO A 190 -20.58 -43.57 -7.50
CA PRO A 190 -21.17 -44.89 -7.71
C PRO A 190 -20.12 -45.84 -8.29
N VAL A 191 -20.03 -47.03 -7.72
CA VAL A 191 -19.26 -48.16 -8.22
C VAL A 191 -20.26 -49.28 -8.47
N THR A 192 -20.34 -49.72 -9.73
CA THR A 192 -21.18 -50.84 -10.14
C THR A 192 -20.36 -52.12 -10.15
N THR A 193 -20.80 -53.11 -9.39
CA THR A 193 -20.21 -54.46 -9.37
C THR A 193 -21.27 -55.44 -9.84
N THR A 194 -20.92 -56.30 -10.79
CA THR A 194 -21.81 -57.37 -11.24
C THR A 194 -21.68 -58.56 -10.30
N ASN A 195 -22.78 -58.90 -9.63
CA ASN A 195 -22.85 -60.08 -8.78
C ASN A 195 -23.54 -61.20 -9.54
N CYS A 196 -22.90 -62.36 -9.61
CA CYS A 196 -23.43 -63.53 -10.29
C CYS A 196 -23.54 -64.71 -9.32
N GLY A 197 -24.59 -65.51 -9.48
CA GLY A 197 -24.81 -66.69 -8.68
C GLY A 197 -25.81 -67.65 -9.30
N ASP A 198 -25.78 -68.87 -8.79
CA ASP A 198 -26.75 -69.91 -9.10
C ASP A 198 -28.05 -69.64 -8.34
N THR A 199 -29.17 -69.64 -9.05
CA THR A 199 -30.52 -69.54 -8.48
C THR A 199 -31.32 -70.77 -8.88
N THR A 200 -32.16 -71.29 -7.99
CA THR A 200 -33.06 -72.39 -8.32
C THR A 200 -34.35 -71.83 -8.90
N GLN A 201 -34.73 -72.25 -10.10
CA GLN A 201 -36.01 -71.94 -10.73
C GLN A 201 -36.80 -73.23 -10.92
N GLU A 202 -38.13 -73.17 -10.83
CA GLU A 202 -38.98 -74.32 -11.18
C GLU A 202 -39.21 -74.34 -12.69
N GLU A 203 -38.86 -75.44 -13.33
CA GLU A 203 -39.13 -75.69 -14.75
C GLU A 203 -40.08 -76.87 -14.90
N TYR A 204 -41.15 -76.68 -15.67
CA TYR A 204 -42.15 -77.69 -15.90
C TYR A 204 -41.67 -78.67 -16.97
N THR A 205 -41.43 -79.93 -16.57
CA THR A 205 -40.92 -80.98 -17.47
C THR A 205 -41.88 -82.17 -17.49
N CYS A 206 -42.03 -82.76 -18.68
CA CYS A 206 -42.89 -83.92 -18.92
C CYS A 206 -42.02 -85.13 -19.30
N ALA A 207 -42.24 -86.27 -18.66
CA ALA A 207 -41.59 -87.52 -19.00
C ALA A 207 -42.62 -88.62 -19.29
N PRO A 208 -42.43 -89.46 -20.33
CA PRO A 208 -43.34 -90.55 -20.61
C PRO A 208 -43.19 -91.67 -19.57
N GLN A 209 -44.28 -92.00 -18.88
CA GLN A 209 -44.38 -93.15 -17.99
C GLN A 209 -45.16 -94.27 -18.67
N GLN A 210 -44.67 -95.51 -18.58
CA GLN A 210 -45.36 -96.68 -19.12
C GLN A 210 -46.16 -97.37 -18.01
N PHE A 211 -47.47 -97.46 -18.21
CA PHE A 211 -48.36 -98.23 -17.37
C PHE A 211 -48.84 -99.45 -18.14
N CYS A 212 -48.52 -100.64 -17.65
CA CYS A 212 -48.99 -101.90 -18.23
C CYS A 212 -49.99 -102.54 -17.28
N GLN A 213 -51.17 -102.88 -17.80
CA GLN A 213 -52.17 -103.67 -17.08
C GLN A 213 -52.37 -105.00 -17.79
N THR A 214 -52.41 -106.07 -17.00
CA THR A 214 -52.68 -107.43 -17.47
C THR A 214 -54.09 -107.80 -17.07
N ASN A 215 -54.95 -108.07 -18.05
CA ASN A 215 -56.33 -108.44 -17.83
C ASN A 215 -56.57 -109.88 -18.31
N TYR A 216 -57.26 -110.67 -17.49
CA TYR A 216 -57.68 -112.03 -17.82
C TYR A 216 -59.06 -111.99 -18.49
N TRP A 217 -59.16 -112.50 -19.71
CA TRP A 217 -60.42 -112.54 -20.46
C TRP A 217 -60.93 -113.98 -20.51
N ASP A 218 -62.10 -114.22 -19.91
CA ASP A 218 -62.79 -115.51 -19.95
C ASP A 218 -64.05 -115.40 -20.84
N CYS A 219 -64.02 -116.00 -22.04
CA CYS A 219 -65.16 -116.05 -22.95
C CYS A 219 -66.17 -117.13 -22.49
N SER A 220 -66.95 -116.85 -21.44
CA SER A 220 -67.97 -117.78 -20.93
C SER A 220 -69.37 -117.62 -21.55
N ASP A 221 -69.53 -116.88 -22.65
CA ASP A 221 -70.84 -116.63 -23.28
C ASP A 221 -71.03 -117.47 -24.58
N PRO A 222 -71.98 -118.42 -24.62
CA PRO A 222 -72.13 -119.37 -25.73
C PRO A 222 -72.95 -118.76 -26.88
N GLY A 223 -72.34 -117.85 -27.63
CA GLY A 223 -73.03 -117.18 -28.75
C GLY A 223 -72.18 -116.83 -29.96
N THR A 224 -70.85 -116.93 -29.89
CA THR A 224 -69.98 -116.53 -31.00
C THR A 224 -68.85 -117.53 -31.21
N ALA A 225 -68.91 -118.22 -32.35
CA ALA A 225 -67.97 -119.25 -32.76
C ALA A 225 -66.68 -118.63 -33.31
N SER A 226 -65.84 -118.08 -32.42
CA SER A 226 -64.37 -117.93 -32.58
C SER A 226 -63.78 -117.08 -31.44
N CYS A 227 -63.62 -117.64 -30.23
CA CYS A 227 -62.65 -117.10 -29.24
C CYS A 227 -61.39 -118.00 -29.23
N PRO A 228 -60.17 -117.43 -29.22
CA PRO A 228 -58.96 -118.16 -28.82
C PRO A 228 -59.05 -118.59 -27.34
N PRO A 229 -58.28 -119.60 -26.88
CA PRO A 229 -58.33 -120.07 -25.49
C PRO A 229 -57.99 -118.94 -24.51
N ALA A 230 -58.54 -119.00 -23.29
CA ALA A 230 -58.32 -118.00 -22.25
C ALA A 230 -56.82 -117.72 -22.05
N ASP A 231 -56.40 -116.49 -22.34
CA ASP A 231 -55.01 -116.05 -22.29
C ASP A 231 -54.91 -114.69 -21.59
N TRP A 232 -53.74 -114.39 -21.03
CA TRP A 232 -53.48 -113.14 -20.32
C TRP A 232 -53.04 -112.09 -21.32
N VAL A 233 -53.86 -111.06 -21.55
CA VAL A 233 -53.50 -109.96 -22.44
C VAL A 233 -52.95 -108.81 -21.59
N THR A 234 -51.66 -108.49 -21.79
CA THR A 234 -51.05 -107.29 -21.23
C THR A 234 -51.16 -106.15 -22.23
N THR A 235 -51.81 -105.06 -21.83
CA THR A 235 -51.90 -103.83 -22.62
C THR A 235 -51.07 -102.76 -21.92
N CYS A 236 -50.14 -102.15 -22.64
CA CYS A 236 -49.32 -101.05 -22.13
C CYS A 236 -49.75 -99.74 -22.76
N THR A 237 -49.96 -98.71 -21.94
CA THR A 237 -50.23 -97.34 -22.36
C THR A 237 -49.15 -96.41 -21.82
N THR A 238 -48.59 -95.56 -22.68
CA THR A 238 -47.73 -94.45 -22.28
C THR A 238 -48.58 -93.25 -21.90
N GLN A 239 -48.40 -92.71 -20.70
CA GLN A 239 -48.97 -91.43 -20.28
C GLN A 239 -47.82 -90.47 -19.94
N GLU A 240 -47.91 -89.21 -20.39
CA GLU A 240 -46.96 -88.18 -19.97
C GLU A 240 -47.35 -87.68 -18.58
N GLU A 241 -46.45 -87.85 -17.61
CA GLU A 241 -46.54 -87.20 -16.31
C GLU A 241 -45.64 -85.98 -16.32
N CYS A 242 -46.22 -84.83 -15.93
CA CYS A 242 -45.53 -83.55 -15.94
C CYS A 242 -45.52 -82.97 -14.52
N HIS A 243 -44.34 -82.54 -14.08
CA HIS A 243 -44.13 -81.95 -12.76
C HIS A 243 -43.13 -80.80 -12.83
N ASP A 244 -43.26 -79.85 -11.91
CA ASP A 244 -42.26 -78.81 -11.69
C ASP A 244 -41.00 -79.45 -11.08
N GLN A 245 -39.87 -79.29 -11.75
CA GLN A 245 -38.57 -79.72 -11.24
C GLN A 245 -37.66 -78.51 -10.99
N PRO A 246 -36.94 -78.48 -9.87
CA PRO A 246 -35.97 -77.42 -9.61
C PRO A 246 -34.78 -77.54 -10.57
N VAL A 247 -34.56 -76.51 -11.38
CA VAL A 247 -33.39 -76.35 -12.23
C VAL A 247 -32.51 -75.21 -11.71
N THR A 248 -31.20 -75.38 -11.77
CA THR A 248 -30.24 -74.35 -11.36
C THR A 248 -29.91 -73.46 -12.56
N VAL A 249 -30.22 -72.16 -12.46
CA VAL A 249 -29.97 -71.16 -13.49
C VAL A 249 -28.96 -70.13 -12.97
N TYR A 250 -27.91 -69.87 -13.75
CA TYR A 250 -26.91 -68.84 -13.44
C TYR A 250 -27.42 -67.46 -13.86
N GLN A 251 -27.54 -66.53 -12.92
CA GLN A 251 -27.99 -65.17 -13.18
C GLN A 251 -27.02 -64.13 -12.60
N CYS A 252 -26.83 -63.04 -13.33
CA CYS A 252 -26.03 -61.89 -12.91
C CYS A 252 -26.93 -60.65 -12.79
N HIS A 253 -26.71 -59.85 -11.75
CA HIS A 253 -27.34 -58.54 -11.61
C HIS A 253 -26.31 -57.51 -11.17
N ASP A 254 -26.47 -56.28 -11.67
CA ASP A 254 -25.61 -55.16 -11.32
C ASP A 254 -26.03 -54.56 -9.99
N VAL A 255 -25.08 -54.46 -9.06
CA VAL A 255 -25.26 -53.79 -7.78
C VAL A 255 -24.43 -52.52 -7.78
N THR A 256 -25.10 -51.37 -7.67
CA THR A 256 -24.42 -50.07 -7.57
C THR A 256 -24.31 -49.67 -6.11
N THR A 257 -23.09 -49.48 -5.63
CA THR A 257 -22.79 -49.01 -4.28
C THR A 257 -22.06 -47.67 -4.33
N ASN A 258 -22.27 -46.79 -3.34
CA ASN A 258 -21.48 -45.56 -3.23
C ASN A 258 -20.22 -45.83 -2.43
N THR A 259 -19.07 -45.74 -3.09
CA THR A 259 -17.76 -45.87 -2.44
C THR A 259 -17.11 -44.50 -2.35
N CYS A 260 -16.55 -44.20 -1.18
CA CYS A 260 -15.82 -42.96 -0.94
C CYS A 260 -14.32 -43.25 -0.82
N ARG A 261 -13.48 -42.43 -1.46
CA ARG A 261 -12.02 -42.46 -1.31
C ARG A 261 -11.50 -41.10 -0.86
N THR A 262 -10.48 -41.10 -0.02
CA THR A 262 -9.77 -39.88 0.37
C THR A 262 -8.79 -39.51 -0.73
N MET A 263 -8.91 -38.30 -1.27
CA MET A 263 -7.93 -37.69 -2.17
C MET A 263 -7.26 -36.52 -1.46
N THR A 264 -5.93 -36.48 -1.49
CA THR A 264 -5.14 -35.37 -0.97
C THR A 264 -4.62 -34.54 -2.14
N THR A 265 -4.94 -33.25 -2.15
CA THR A 265 -4.46 -32.26 -3.12
C THR A 265 -3.69 -31.17 -2.39
N GLU A 266 -2.72 -30.54 -3.03
CA GLU A 266 -2.02 -29.38 -2.46
C GLU A 266 -2.75 -28.09 -2.84
N SER A 267 -3.04 -27.26 -1.84
CA SER A 267 -3.58 -25.92 -2.03
C SER A 267 -2.49 -24.90 -1.69
N CYS A 268 -1.93 -24.26 -2.71
CA CYS A 268 -0.89 -23.25 -2.54
C CYS A 268 -1.51 -21.84 -2.52
N HIS A 269 -1.02 -20.99 -1.63
CA HIS A 269 -1.38 -19.58 -1.57
C HIS A 269 -0.13 -18.70 -1.47
N PRO A 270 -0.11 -17.53 -2.13
CA PRO A 270 1.01 -16.61 -2.05
C PRO A 270 1.02 -15.91 -0.69
N ILE A 271 2.18 -15.89 -0.05
CA ILE A 271 2.43 -15.12 1.16
C ILE A 271 3.50 -14.09 0.82
N THR A 272 3.26 -12.83 1.17
CA THR A 272 4.24 -11.76 0.99
C THR A 272 4.86 -11.42 2.34
N GLN A 273 6.18 -11.48 2.43
CA GLN A 273 6.95 -11.09 3.61
C GLN A 273 7.87 -9.92 3.27
N GLU A 274 8.05 -9.00 4.21
CA GLU A 274 9.04 -7.95 4.07
C GLU A 274 10.42 -8.46 4.47
N GLN A 275 11.35 -8.43 3.53
CA GLN A 275 12.76 -8.71 3.79
C GLN A 275 13.51 -7.38 3.87
N CYS A 276 13.98 -7.05 5.08
CA CYS A 276 14.73 -5.85 5.34
C CYS A 276 16.22 -6.13 5.45
N ARG A 277 17.05 -5.27 4.85
CA ARG A 277 18.50 -5.26 5.04
C ARG A 277 18.95 -3.89 5.54
N THR A 278 19.86 -3.91 6.52
CA THR A 278 20.50 -2.70 7.03
C THR A 278 21.55 -2.22 6.04
N ILE A 279 21.38 -0.99 5.57
CA ILE A 279 22.38 -0.27 4.79
C ILE A 279 23.25 0.52 5.78
N PRO A 280 24.57 0.23 5.85
CA PRO A 280 25.47 0.91 6.77
C PRO A 280 25.62 2.39 6.40
N GLU A 281 26.02 3.19 7.39
CA GLU A 281 26.36 4.59 7.19
C GLU A 281 27.44 4.74 6.11
N GLN A 282 27.24 5.72 5.22
CA GLN A 282 28.19 6.05 4.17
C GLN A 282 28.60 7.51 4.29
N CYS A 283 29.89 7.75 4.53
CA CYS A 283 30.45 9.09 4.61
C CYS A 283 31.28 9.41 3.37
N THR A 284 31.03 10.58 2.79
CA THR A 284 31.82 11.14 1.69
C THR A 284 32.36 12.49 2.10
N THR A 285 33.63 12.74 1.80
CA THR A 285 34.26 14.06 2.00
C THR A 285 33.91 14.94 0.81
N VAL A 286 33.20 16.04 1.08
CA VAL A 286 32.83 17.02 0.05
C VAL A 286 33.57 18.31 0.39
N PRO A 287 34.45 18.81 -0.51
CA PRO A 287 35.07 20.11 -0.33
C PRO A 287 34.01 21.19 -0.55
N GLU A 288 33.73 21.97 0.50
CA GLU A 288 32.86 23.15 0.40
C GLU A 288 33.75 24.38 0.38
N THR A 289 33.76 25.08 -0.76
CA THR A 289 34.48 26.35 -0.90
C THR A 289 33.57 27.47 -0.42
N VAL A 290 33.78 27.92 0.80
CA VAL A 290 33.00 29.00 1.37
C VAL A 290 33.76 30.30 1.18
N SER A 291 33.14 31.27 0.50
CA SER A 291 33.64 32.64 0.53
C SER A 291 33.43 33.14 1.95
N ALA A 292 34.51 33.33 2.72
CA ALA A 292 34.43 33.62 4.14
C ALA A 292 33.70 34.94 4.46
N CYS A 293 33.37 35.74 3.44
CA CYS A 293 32.44 36.85 3.54
C CYS A 293 31.48 36.78 2.35
N GLY A 294 30.18 36.76 2.65
CA GLY A 294 29.14 37.07 1.68
C GLY A 294 28.99 38.58 1.49
#